data_AF-A0A2W6ZFX3-F1
#
_entry.id   AF-A0A2W6ZFX3-F1
#
_cell.length_a   1.000
_cell.length_b   1.000
_cell.length_c   1.000
_cell.angle_alpha   90.00
_cell.angle_beta   90.00
_cell.angle_gamma   90.00
#
_symmetry.space_group_name_H-M   'P 1'
#
loop_
_entity.id
_entity.type
_entity.pdbx_description
1 polymer ?
#
loop_
_entity_poly.entity_id
_entity_poly.type
_entity_poly.pdbx_seq_one_letter_code
_entity_poly.pdbx_strand_id
1 'polypeptide(L)'
;MPIPRRQPPGQKSLAPTAPRRRPDPGQVPLAAPSRARSSHSWKPIATGPVHPLCDRAGNERLHAYESAVKGSFDRIVPVLKHLSALQHDPHFVELAQRHARAELGFALPLAILEKAWVSQLDMRSLFAWCVFETYGQVSESFFRDDPLDCRDGTPAAEAFNAFLLECGFHLLDVTPCADGRLAHTISYALRLPFSSVRRRPHAGAMFDVEDTVDRWVKTEHLRYREGRPNPAHAPTRYLKVVVYHFSSVDPSHEGCAAHHSNDAAAASQGLSRLMDFQQAVENSFCCGASVDLLLIGLDTDTDAIRVHVPSRDGATDLHSWLDAREAHATTLELDPSAAREKLHSLVTAAAAGEPDEGMVSLITRLVEHNLSQIDYVRSFHGGAYADAGHAERFIGVGIGFKEIHLRNLTYFAHLDTVEEGAADLDVGVKIFTGLNVSRGLPVPVVVRFDYHGSVPGARERALLHGQRAEAAIRNRYSDLCREGLLHTLLTVRDRDQHAPAEAVGSSINLETAGGH
;
A
#
# COMPACT_ATOMS: atom_id res chain seq x y z
N MET A 1 -9.52 13.82 72.78
CA MET A 1 -9.87 12.86 71.72
C MET A 1 -8.69 12.74 70.77
N PRO A 2 -8.25 11.53 70.39
CA PRO A 2 -6.94 11.33 69.78
C PRO A 2 -6.95 11.51 68.25
N ILE A 3 -5.83 12.04 67.76
CA ILE A 3 -5.48 12.25 66.35
C ILE A 3 -5.18 10.89 65.69
N PRO A 4 -5.67 10.58 64.48
CA PRO A 4 -5.35 9.33 63.82
C PRO A 4 -3.91 9.33 63.30
N ARG A 5 -3.17 8.26 63.62
CA ARG A 5 -1.81 7.96 63.16
C ARG A 5 -1.78 7.78 61.63
N ARG A 6 -0.86 8.47 60.95
CA ARG A 6 -0.51 8.19 59.54
C ARG A 6 0.09 6.79 59.42
N GLN A 7 -0.45 6.01 58.48
CA GLN A 7 0.15 4.75 58.01
C GLN A 7 1.50 5.02 57.32
N PRO A 8 2.45 4.06 57.35
CA PRO A 8 3.69 4.17 56.59
C PRO A 8 3.40 4.05 55.08
N PRO A 9 4.23 4.63 54.20
CA PRO A 9 4.04 4.52 52.76
C PRO A 9 4.17 3.07 52.33
N GLY A 10 3.07 2.50 51.82
CA GLY A 10 3.08 1.21 51.14
C GLY A 10 4.03 1.22 49.94
N GLN A 11 4.61 0.05 49.66
CA GLN A 11 5.44 -0.21 48.50
C GLN A 11 4.82 0.40 47.24
N LYS A 12 5.56 1.30 46.58
CA LYS A 12 5.24 1.72 45.21
C LYS A 12 5.21 0.46 44.34
N SER A 13 4.10 0.23 43.66
CA SER A 13 4.07 -0.74 42.56
C SER A 13 5.11 -0.28 41.54
N LEU A 14 6.11 -1.13 41.29
CA LEU A 14 7.02 -0.95 40.18
C LEU A 14 6.17 -0.99 38.91
N ALA A 15 6.19 0.09 38.14
CA ALA A 15 5.63 0.09 36.79
C ALA A 15 6.29 -1.05 36.00
N PRO A 16 5.51 -1.94 35.36
CA PRO A 16 6.08 -3.07 34.62
C PRO A 16 6.90 -2.52 33.46
N THR A 17 8.21 -2.79 33.50
CA THR A 17 9.17 -2.44 32.47
C THR A 17 9.34 -3.64 31.57
N ALA A 18 9.18 -3.47 30.25
CA ALA A 18 9.67 -4.47 29.30
C ALA A 18 11.19 -4.65 29.53
N PRO A 19 11.73 -5.88 29.39
CA PRO A 19 13.15 -6.10 29.63
C PRO A 19 14.01 -5.20 28.73
N ARG A 20 14.88 -4.42 29.36
CA ARG A 20 15.85 -3.55 28.70
C ARG A 20 16.76 -4.39 27.79
N ARG A 21 16.68 -4.18 26.48
CA ARG A 21 17.75 -4.54 25.54
C ARG A 21 18.37 -3.22 25.09
N ARG A 22 19.43 -2.78 25.79
CA ARG A 22 20.21 -1.61 25.38
C ARG A 22 21.27 -2.06 24.38
N PRO A 23 21.45 -1.35 23.26
CA PRO A 23 22.74 -1.29 22.59
C PRO A 23 23.73 -0.51 23.47
N ASP A 24 24.99 -0.92 23.47
CA ASP A 24 26.07 -0.18 24.13
C ASP A 24 26.38 1.09 23.29
N PRO A 25 26.29 2.31 23.85
CA PRO A 25 26.54 3.52 23.09
C PRO A 25 28.06 3.72 22.99
N GLY A 26 28.67 3.10 21.99
CA GLY A 26 30.04 3.41 21.60
C GLY A 26 30.85 2.22 21.14
N GLN A 27 30.68 1.84 19.88
CA GLN A 27 31.76 1.45 18.96
C GLN A 27 31.12 1.07 17.63
N VAL A 28 31.22 1.95 16.64
CA VAL A 28 31.11 1.53 15.24
C VAL A 28 32.38 0.72 14.95
N PRO A 29 32.34 -0.60 14.71
CA PRO A 29 33.50 -1.29 14.22
C PRO A 29 33.62 -0.90 12.74
N LEU A 30 34.71 -0.21 12.38
CA LEU A 30 35.19 -0.22 10.99
C LEU A 30 35.55 -1.67 10.65
N ALA A 31 34.57 -2.42 10.15
CA ALA A 31 34.78 -3.77 9.66
C ALA A 31 35.52 -3.70 8.31
N ALA A 32 36.58 -4.50 8.21
CA ALA A 32 37.39 -4.73 7.02
C ALA A 32 36.54 -5.18 5.81
N PRO A 33 37.00 -5.00 4.56
CA PRO A 33 36.16 -5.18 3.38
C PRO A 33 35.76 -6.66 3.25
N SER A 34 34.52 -6.96 3.60
CA SER A 34 33.90 -8.24 3.26
C SER A 34 33.58 -8.22 1.77
N ARG A 35 33.82 -9.36 1.12
CA ARG A 35 33.58 -9.57 -0.32
C ARG A 35 32.19 -9.07 -0.68
N ALA A 36 32.14 -7.99 -1.48
CA ALA A 36 30.93 -7.59 -2.17
C ALA A 36 30.37 -8.83 -2.88
N ARG A 37 29.18 -9.30 -2.47
CA ARG A 37 28.42 -10.25 -3.29
C ARG A 37 28.22 -9.56 -4.64
N SER A 38 28.82 -10.14 -5.67
CA SER A 38 28.77 -9.63 -7.04
C SER A 38 27.33 -9.35 -7.44
N SER A 39 27.10 -8.30 -8.23
CA SER A 39 25.85 -8.09 -8.97
C SER A 39 25.42 -9.41 -9.61
N HIS A 40 24.41 -10.07 -9.05
CA HIS A 40 23.91 -11.32 -9.58
C HIS A 40 23.33 -11.00 -10.95
N SER A 41 23.88 -11.62 -12.00
CA SER A 41 23.35 -11.48 -13.35
C SER A 41 21.88 -11.85 -13.32
N TRP A 42 21.00 -10.91 -13.68
CA TRP A 42 19.58 -11.19 -13.82
C TRP A 42 19.38 -12.40 -14.74
N LYS A 43 18.70 -13.42 -14.22
CA LYS A 43 18.15 -14.50 -15.01
C LYS A 43 16.66 -14.56 -14.69
N PRO A 44 15.78 -14.49 -15.69
CA PRO A 44 14.36 -14.71 -15.44
C PRO A 44 14.20 -16.09 -14.81
N ILE A 45 13.37 -16.18 -13.77
CA ILE A 45 13.06 -17.47 -13.16
C ILE A 45 12.27 -18.26 -14.21
N ALA A 46 12.92 -19.27 -14.79
CA ALA A 46 12.37 -20.02 -15.90
C ALA A 46 10.97 -20.58 -15.55
N THR A 47 10.09 -20.66 -16.55
CA THR A 47 8.86 -21.44 -16.48
C THR A 47 9.24 -22.88 -16.17
N GLY A 48 8.90 -23.37 -14.98
CA GLY A 48 9.34 -24.65 -14.45
C GLY A 48 8.32 -25.18 -13.45
N PRO A 49 8.65 -26.18 -12.63
CA PRO A 49 7.71 -26.70 -11.65
C PRO A 49 7.28 -25.59 -10.66
N VAL A 50 6.01 -25.66 -10.25
CA VAL A 50 5.44 -24.83 -9.18
C VAL A 50 6.00 -25.29 -7.84
N HIS A 51 6.35 -24.35 -6.98
CA HIS A 51 6.92 -24.60 -5.67
C HIS A 51 5.98 -25.42 -4.78
N PRO A 52 6.50 -26.38 -4.00
CA PRO A 52 5.70 -27.24 -3.11
C PRO A 52 4.91 -26.46 -2.04
N LEU A 53 5.38 -25.25 -1.68
CA LEU A 53 4.72 -24.33 -0.74
C LEU A 53 3.80 -23.30 -1.41
N CYS A 54 3.61 -23.36 -2.73
CA CYS A 54 2.76 -22.40 -3.44
C CYS A 54 1.27 -22.63 -3.11
N ASP A 55 0.59 -21.58 -2.65
CA ASP A 55 -0.87 -21.54 -2.58
C ASP A 55 -1.46 -21.23 -3.97
N ARG A 56 -1.73 -22.28 -4.74
CA ARG A 56 -2.30 -22.16 -6.09
C ARG A 56 -3.71 -21.57 -6.10
N ALA A 57 -4.55 -21.96 -5.13
CA ALA A 57 -5.92 -21.45 -5.04
C ALA A 57 -5.94 -19.96 -4.66
N GLY A 58 -5.02 -19.54 -3.79
CA GLY A 58 -4.75 -18.13 -3.52
C GLY A 58 -4.32 -17.37 -4.79
N ASN A 59 -3.38 -17.93 -5.57
CA ASN A 59 -2.94 -17.34 -6.83
C ASN A 59 -4.08 -17.16 -7.84
N GLU A 60 -4.93 -18.17 -8.01
CA GLU A 60 -6.08 -18.10 -8.92
C GLU A 60 -7.09 -17.03 -8.48
N ARG A 61 -7.38 -16.91 -7.18
CA ARG A 61 -8.24 -15.83 -6.65
C ARG A 61 -7.65 -14.44 -6.89
N LEU A 62 -6.37 -14.26 -6.59
CA LEU A 62 -5.67 -12.99 -6.82
C LEU A 62 -5.68 -12.62 -8.32
N HIS A 63 -5.49 -13.60 -9.20
CA HIS A 63 -5.52 -13.38 -10.64
C HIS A 63 -6.92 -13.01 -11.14
N ALA A 64 -7.95 -13.71 -10.66
CA ALA A 64 -9.33 -13.42 -11.02
C ALA A 64 -9.75 -12.01 -10.58
N TYR A 65 -9.39 -11.63 -9.35
CA TYR A 65 -9.63 -10.29 -8.83
C TYR A 65 -8.88 -9.22 -9.62
N GLU A 66 -7.57 -9.39 -9.85
CA GLU A 66 -6.77 -8.45 -10.64
C GLU A 66 -7.33 -8.26 -12.05
N SER A 67 -7.64 -9.37 -12.73
CA SER A 67 -8.13 -9.37 -14.11
C SER A 67 -9.51 -8.71 -14.21
N ALA A 68 -10.40 -8.99 -13.26
CA ALA A 68 -11.73 -8.39 -13.22
C ALA A 68 -11.65 -6.87 -13.01
N VAL A 69 -10.84 -6.42 -12.05
CA VAL A 69 -10.70 -4.99 -11.73
C VAL A 69 -9.96 -4.25 -12.85
N LYS A 70 -8.79 -4.70 -13.30
CA LYS A 70 -8.07 -4.01 -14.39
C LYS A 70 -8.89 -4.01 -15.68
N GLY A 71 -9.54 -5.14 -15.98
CA GLY A 71 -10.41 -5.28 -17.13
C GLY A 71 -11.57 -4.27 -17.14
N SER A 72 -12.12 -3.88 -15.99
CA SER A 72 -13.21 -2.88 -15.95
C SER A 72 -12.75 -1.49 -16.38
N PHE A 73 -11.54 -1.07 -15.99
CA PHE A 73 -10.95 0.18 -16.46
C PHE A 73 -10.49 0.11 -17.92
N ASP A 74 -9.88 -1.01 -18.32
CA ASP A 74 -9.32 -1.15 -19.67
C ASP A 74 -10.41 -1.17 -20.77
N ARG A 75 -11.67 -1.52 -20.42
CA ARG A 75 -12.83 -1.42 -21.32
C ARG A 75 -13.29 0.02 -21.61
N ILE A 76 -12.91 1.01 -20.80
CA ILE A 76 -13.39 2.39 -20.96
C ILE A 76 -12.97 2.97 -22.32
N VAL A 77 -11.68 2.90 -22.67
CA VAL A 77 -11.17 3.52 -23.91
C VAL A 77 -11.79 2.91 -25.17
N PRO A 78 -11.88 1.57 -25.33
CA PRO A 78 -12.60 0.96 -26.45
C PRO A 78 -14.05 1.44 -26.59
N VAL A 79 -14.79 1.50 -25.47
CA VAL A 79 -16.18 1.98 -25.47
C VAL A 79 -16.25 3.42 -25.96
N LEU A 80 -15.43 4.31 -25.41
CA LEU A 80 -15.45 5.73 -25.81
C LEU A 80 -15.05 5.93 -27.28
N LYS A 81 -14.10 5.14 -27.81
CA LYS A 81 -13.77 5.15 -29.24
C LYS A 81 -14.97 4.76 -30.10
N HIS A 82 -15.74 3.75 -29.68
CA HIS A 82 -16.96 3.36 -30.37
C HIS A 82 -18.01 4.48 -30.35
N LEU A 83 -18.23 5.11 -29.19
CA LEU A 83 -19.16 6.24 -29.07
C LEU A 83 -18.75 7.43 -29.93
N SER A 84 -17.45 7.71 -30.04
CA SER A 84 -16.92 8.75 -30.93
C SER A 84 -17.37 8.57 -32.37
N ALA A 85 -17.43 7.32 -32.85
CA ALA A 85 -17.82 7.00 -34.21
C ALA A 85 -19.34 7.13 -34.43
N LEU A 86 -20.13 7.01 -33.35
CA LEU A 86 -21.59 7.08 -33.38
C LEU A 86 -22.16 8.48 -33.10
N GLN A 87 -21.34 9.47 -32.75
CA GLN A 87 -21.80 10.77 -32.22
C GLN A 87 -22.79 11.55 -33.12
N HIS A 88 -22.80 11.26 -34.43
CA HIS A 88 -23.69 11.91 -35.40
C HIS A 88 -24.91 11.07 -35.79
N ASP A 89 -25.12 9.92 -35.16
CA ASP A 89 -26.30 9.09 -35.39
C ASP A 89 -27.56 9.74 -34.77
N PRO A 90 -28.71 9.76 -35.46
CA PRO A 90 -29.97 10.29 -34.91
C PRO A 90 -30.41 9.65 -33.59
N HIS A 91 -30.00 8.42 -33.32
CA HIS A 91 -30.29 7.67 -32.09
C HIS A 91 -29.07 7.56 -31.17
N PHE A 92 -28.06 8.43 -31.34
CA PHE A 92 -26.79 8.38 -30.62
C PHE A 92 -26.95 8.16 -29.11
N VAL A 93 -27.83 8.93 -28.45
CA VAL A 93 -28.02 8.83 -26.99
C VAL A 93 -28.49 7.42 -26.59
N GLU A 94 -29.47 6.84 -27.30
CA GLU A 94 -29.97 5.50 -27.00
C GLU A 94 -28.90 4.42 -27.25
N LEU A 95 -28.21 4.51 -28.40
CA LEU A 95 -27.14 3.59 -28.77
C LEU A 95 -25.99 3.66 -27.76
N ALA A 96 -25.59 4.86 -27.36
CA ALA A 96 -24.52 5.08 -26.39
C ALA A 96 -24.87 4.52 -25.02
N GLN A 97 -26.09 4.77 -24.53
CA GLN A 97 -26.57 4.23 -23.27
C GLN A 97 -26.64 2.70 -23.27
N ARG A 98 -27.15 2.10 -24.36
CA ARG A 98 -27.21 0.65 -24.50
C ARG A 98 -25.82 0.02 -24.51
N HIS A 99 -24.88 0.60 -25.27
CA HIS A 99 -23.52 0.09 -25.36
C HIS A 99 -22.77 0.23 -24.02
N ALA A 100 -22.87 1.37 -23.35
CA ALA A 100 -22.24 1.59 -22.05
C ALA A 100 -22.77 0.64 -20.98
N ARG A 101 -24.09 0.41 -20.91
CA ARG A 101 -24.67 -0.56 -19.97
C ARG A 101 -24.19 -1.98 -20.22
N ALA A 102 -24.02 -2.37 -21.49
CA ALA A 102 -23.56 -3.71 -21.86
C ALA A 102 -22.07 -3.93 -21.52
N GLU A 103 -21.22 -2.94 -21.80
CA GLU A 103 -19.75 -3.10 -21.70
C GLU A 103 -19.17 -2.63 -20.35
N LEU A 104 -19.74 -1.57 -19.78
CA LEU A 104 -19.27 -0.92 -18.55
C LEU A 104 -20.18 -1.20 -17.34
N GLY A 105 -21.43 -1.63 -17.55
CA GLY A 105 -22.36 -1.93 -16.46
C GLY A 105 -23.04 -0.69 -15.85
N PHE A 106 -22.94 0.48 -16.48
CA PHE A 106 -23.60 1.71 -16.03
C PHE A 106 -24.07 2.59 -17.19
N ALA A 107 -24.97 3.53 -16.89
CA ALA A 107 -25.51 4.50 -17.84
C ALA A 107 -24.66 5.76 -17.87
N LEU A 108 -24.37 6.33 -19.05
CA LEU A 108 -23.55 7.54 -19.19
C LEU A 108 -24.33 8.82 -18.80
N PRO A 109 -23.64 9.93 -18.47
CA PRO A 109 -24.29 11.18 -18.13
C PRO A 109 -25.02 11.79 -19.34
N LEU A 110 -26.34 11.89 -19.25
CA LEU A 110 -27.18 12.45 -20.32
C LEU A 110 -26.77 13.86 -20.72
N ALA A 111 -26.42 14.71 -19.75
CA ALA A 111 -25.99 16.08 -19.99
C ALA A 111 -24.78 16.20 -20.94
N ILE A 112 -23.91 15.17 -21.00
CA ILE A 112 -22.78 15.10 -21.93
C ILE A 112 -23.25 14.59 -23.30
N LEU A 113 -24.07 13.52 -23.32
CA LEU A 113 -24.53 12.91 -24.55
C LEU A 113 -25.45 13.83 -25.37
N GLU A 114 -26.36 14.54 -24.72
CA GLU A 114 -27.35 15.42 -25.38
C GLU A 114 -26.70 16.66 -26.01
N LYS A 115 -25.52 17.08 -25.52
CA LYS A 115 -24.77 18.22 -26.07
C LYS A 115 -23.85 17.83 -27.22
N ALA A 116 -23.64 16.54 -27.48
CA ALA A 116 -22.69 16.01 -28.45
C ALA A 116 -23.01 16.31 -29.94
N TRP A 117 -24.21 16.83 -30.24
CA TRP A 117 -24.55 17.32 -31.57
C TRP A 117 -24.26 18.83 -31.74
N VAL A 118 -24.27 19.59 -30.63
CA VAL A 118 -24.00 21.05 -30.63
C VAL A 118 -22.49 21.30 -30.70
N SER A 119 -21.73 20.57 -29.89
CA SER A 119 -20.27 20.50 -29.90
C SER A 119 -19.84 19.06 -30.18
N GLN A 120 -18.58 18.81 -30.49
CA GLN A 120 -18.07 17.43 -30.44
C GLN A 120 -18.32 16.81 -29.05
N LEU A 121 -18.47 15.49 -28.99
CA LEU A 121 -18.64 14.76 -27.73
C LEU A 121 -17.50 15.13 -26.76
N ASP A 122 -17.85 15.56 -25.55
CA ASP A 122 -16.86 15.91 -24.52
C ASP A 122 -16.19 14.65 -23.97
N MET A 123 -15.20 14.17 -24.72
CA MET A 123 -14.45 12.96 -24.41
C MET A 123 -13.65 13.07 -23.11
N ARG A 124 -13.23 14.27 -22.74
CA ARG A 124 -12.41 14.48 -21.54
C ARG A 124 -13.26 14.25 -20.31
N SER A 125 -14.38 14.97 -20.19
CA SER A 125 -15.32 14.79 -19.08
C SER A 125 -15.90 13.37 -19.08
N LEU A 126 -16.26 12.82 -20.24
CA LEU A 126 -16.84 11.48 -20.33
C LEU A 126 -15.86 10.39 -19.90
N PHE A 127 -14.58 10.49 -20.29
CA PHE A 127 -13.54 9.56 -19.84
C PHE A 127 -13.34 9.61 -18.34
N ALA A 128 -13.17 10.80 -17.76
CA ALA A 128 -13.01 10.94 -16.32
C ALA A 128 -14.23 10.41 -15.55
N TRP A 129 -15.44 10.70 -16.04
CA TRP A 129 -16.69 10.19 -15.45
C TRP A 129 -16.73 8.66 -15.45
N CYS A 130 -16.43 8.02 -16.59
CA CYS A 130 -16.37 6.55 -16.66
C CYS A 130 -15.34 5.97 -15.69
N VAL A 131 -14.16 6.59 -15.56
CA VAL A 131 -13.12 6.14 -14.60
C VAL A 131 -13.63 6.22 -13.16
N PHE A 132 -14.30 7.33 -12.81
CA PHE A 132 -14.86 7.54 -11.48
C PHE A 132 -15.98 6.54 -11.13
N GLU A 133 -16.89 6.28 -12.07
CA GLU A 133 -17.96 5.29 -11.87
C GLU A 133 -17.42 3.86 -11.80
N THR A 134 -16.46 3.50 -12.65
CA THR A 134 -15.78 2.20 -12.56
C THR A 134 -15.09 2.04 -11.21
N TYR A 135 -14.40 3.06 -10.71
CA TYR A 135 -13.83 3.04 -9.36
C TYR A 135 -14.91 2.87 -8.28
N GLY A 136 -16.04 3.59 -8.39
CA GLY A 136 -17.17 3.46 -7.46
C GLY A 136 -17.69 2.02 -7.38
N GLN A 137 -17.95 1.41 -8.54
CA GLN A 137 -18.40 0.01 -8.62
C GLN A 137 -17.39 -0.99 -8.07
N VAL A 138 -16.09 -0.80 -8.37
CA VAL A 138 -15.01 -1.65 -7.84
C VAL A 138 -14.92 -1.53 -6.32
N SER A 139 -14.98 -0.31 -5.78
CA SER A 139 -15.02 -0.07 -4.34
C SER A 139 -16.23 -0.76 -3.70
N GLU A 140 -17.43 -0.57 -4.24
CA GLU A 140 -18.64 -1.20 -3.74
C GLU A 140 -18.55 -2.73 -3.72
N SER A 141 -18.13 -3.34 -4.84
CA SER A 141 -17.97 -4.79 -4.93
C SER A 141 -16.93 -5.32 -3.94
N PHE A 142 -15.80 -4.62 -3.76
CA PHE A 142 -14.78 -5.05 -2.81
C PHE A 142 -15.30 -5.17 -1.37
N PHE A 143 -16.02 -4.16 -0.87
CA PHE A 143 -16.54 -4.19 0.50
C PHE A 143 -17.78 -5.08 0.66
N ARG A 144 -18.57 -5.25 -0.41
CA ARG A 144 -19.74 -6.12 -0.37
C ARG A 144 -19.35 -7.60 -0.43
N ASP A 145 -18.44 -7.94 -1.34
CA ASP A 145 -18.17 -9.31 -1.74
C ASP A 145 -16.91 -9.89 -1.06
N ASP A 146 -16.07 -9.05 -0.44
CA ASP A 146 -14.76 -9.40 0.15
C ASP A 146 -13.98 -10.43 -0.69
N PRO A 147 -13.62 -10.09 -1.94
CA PRO A 147 -13.11 -11.06 -2.92
C PRO A 147 -11.78 -11.72 -2.51
N LEU A 148 -11.09 -11.16 -1.51
CA LEU A 148 -9.83 -11.66 -0.98
C LEU A 148 -9.98 -12.40 0.36
N ASP A 149 -11.19 -12.50 0.92
CA ASP A 149 -11.49 -13.13 2.22
C ASP A 149 -10.60 -12.60 3.37
N CYS A 150 -10.37 -11.29 3.35
CA CYS A 150 -9.36 -10.62 4.17
C CYS A 150 -9.94 -9.51 5.04
N ARG A 151 -11.28 -9.36 5.16
CA ARG A 151 -11.87 -8.37 6.08
C ARG A 151 -11.64 -8.74 7.55
N ASP A 152 -11.80 -7.76 8.43
CA ASP A 152 -11.74 -7.97 9.87
C ASP A 152 -12.75 -9.06 10.31
N GLY A 153 -12.29 -10.00 11.13
CA GLY A 153 -13.10 -11.11 11.65
C GLY A 153 -13.23 -12.33 10.73
N THR A 154 -12.59 -12.36 9.55
CA THR A 154 -12.47 -13.61 8.78
C THR A 154 -11.50 -14.58 9.46
N PRO A 155 -11.64 -15.90 9.24
CA PRO A 155 -10.69 -16.88 9.78
C PRO A 155 -9.24 -16.59 9.40
N ALA A 156 -8.99 -16.09 8.19
CA ALA A 156 -7.65 -15.72 7.73
C ALA A 156 -7.07 -14.53 8.51
N ALA A 157 -7.87 -13.48 8.72
CA ALA A 157 -7.45 -12.30 9.48
C ALA A 157 -7.22 -12.62 10.96
N GLU A 158 -8.12 -13.38 11.60
CA GLU A 158 -7.99 -13.83 12.99
C GLU A 158 -6.75 -14.70 13.18
N ALA A 159 -6.53 -15.68 12.29
CA ALA A 159 -5.36 -16.56 12.35
C ALA A 159 -4.05 -15.77 12.19
N PHE A 160 -4.00 -14.80 11.28
CA PHE A 160 -2.82 -13.96 11.12
C PHE A 160 -2.59 -13.03 12.31
N ASN A 161 -3.65 -12.45 12.88
CA ASN A 161 -3.54 -11.61 14.08
C ASN A 161 -3.00 -12.40 15.29
N ALA A 162 -3.47 -13.64 15.48
CA ALA A 162 -2.96 -14.53 16.51
C ALA A 162 -1.48 -14.86 16.28
N PHE A 163 -1.12 -15.26 15.06
CA PHE A 163 0.27 -15.53 14.67
C PHE A 163 1.18 -14.32 14.89
N LEU A 164 0.71 -13.11 14.57
CA LEU A 164 1.48 -11.87 14.77
C LEU A 164 1.78 -11.63 16.26
N LEU A 165 0.79 -11.86 17.13
CA LEU A 165 0.97 -11.77 18.58
C LEU A 165 1.92 -12.83 19.12
N GLU A 166 1.84 -14.08 18.62
CA GLU A 166 2.80 -15.15 18.93
C GLU A 166 4.22 -14.81 18.51
N CYS A 167 4.38 -14.09 17.40
CA CYS A 167 5.68 -13.55 16.96
C CYS A 167 6.18 -12.37 17.82
N GLY A 168 5.41 -11.93 18.82
CA GLY A 168 5.81 -10.83 19.69
C GLY A 168 5.41 -9.45 19.16
N PHE A 169 4.49 -9.35 18.20
CA PHE A 169 4.07 -8.06 17.63
C PHE A 169 2.58 -7.80 17.85
N HIS A 170 2.23 -6.62 18.36
CA HIS A 170 0.82 -6.22 18.53
C HIS A 170 0.32 -5.35 17.37
N LEU A 171 1.20 -4.92 16.46
CA LEU A 171 0.83 -4.15 15.28
C LEU A 171 1.91 -4.30 14.21
N LEU A 172 1.48 -4.49 12.96
CA LEU A 172 2.33 -4.48 11.77
C LEU A 172 2.03 -3.25 10.91
N ASP A 173 2.96 -2.29 10.86
CA ASP A 173 2.88 -1.07 10.06
C ASP A 173 3.86 -1.13 8.91
N VAL A 174 3.35 -1.13 7.68
CA VAL A 174 4.13 -1.31 6.46
C VAL A 174 4.06 -0.05 5.62
N THR A 175 5.23 0.53 5.36
CA THR A 175 5.41 1.67 4.46
C THR A 175 6.13 1.23 3.19
N PRO A 176 5.39 0.98 2.09
CA PRO A 176 6.00 0.86 0.77
C PRO A 176 6.29 2.21 0.13
N CYS A 177 7.05 2.20 -0.97
CA CYS A 177 7.09 3.34 -1.89
C CYS A 177 5.69 3.62 -2.48
N ALA A 178 5.43 4.89 -2.83
CA ALA A 178 4.23 5.33 -3.54
C ALA A 178 4.14 4.88 -5.01
N ASP A 179 5.21 4.28 -5.55
CA ASP A 179 5.23 3.65 -6.87
C ASP A 179 4.03 2.70 -7.06
N GLY A 180 3.31 2.86 -8.18
CA GLY A 180 2.12 2.07 -8.49
C GLY A 180 2.38 0.56 -8.55
N ARG A 181 3.62 0.13 -8.78
CA ARG A 181 4.04 -1.27 -8.76
C ARG A 181 4.04 -1.86 -7.34
N LEU A 182 4.11 -1.01 -6.31
CA LEU A 182 4.03 -1.38 -4.89
C LEU A 182 2.63 -1.18 -4.29
N ALA A 183 1.62 -0.86 -5.11
CA ALA A 183 0.23 -0.80 -4.67
C ALA A 183 -0.21 -2.12 -4.01
N HIS A 184 0.25 -3.24 -4.55
CA HIS A 184 -0.18 -4.59 -4.16
C HIS A 184 0.67 -5.31 -3.13
N THR A 185 1.66 -4.64 -2.54
CA THR A 185 2.65 -5.27 -1.62
C THR A 185 2.00 -6.12 -0.52
N ILE A 186 0.87 -5.66 0.04
CA ILE A 186 0.20 -6.34 1.16
C ILE A 186 -0.46 -7.65 0.70
N SER A 187 -1.41 -7.57 -0.23
CA SER A 187 -2.22 -8.73 -0.62
C SER A 187 -1.50 -9.71 -1.56
N TYR A 188 -0.51 -9.23 -2.34
CA TYR A 188 0.19 -10.03 -3.34
C TYR A 188 1.60 -10.41 -2.89
N ALA A 189 2.51 -9.44 -2.73
CA ALA A 189 3.92 -9.76 -2.43
C ALA A 189 4.11 -10.42 -1.05
N LEU A 190 3.37 -9.97 -0.04
CA LEU A 190 3.48 -10.46 1.35
C LEU A 190 2.34 -11.39 1.77
N ARG A 191 1.28 -11.53 0.96
CA ARG A 191 0.04 -12.31 1.23
C ARG A 191 -0.53 -12.07 2.62
N LEU A 192 -0.61 -10.81 3.02
CA LEU A 192 -1.13 -10.41 4.31
C LEU A 192 -2.60 -9.98 4.20
N PRO A 193 -3.45 -10.34 5.17
CA PRO A 193 -4.79 -9.79 5.25
C PRO A 193 -4.73 -8.26 5.40
N PHE A 194 -5.39 -7.53 4.50
CA PHE A 194 -5.35 -6.06 4.49
C PHE A 194 -5.99 -5.41 5.73
N SER A 195 -6.76 -6.19 6.49
CA SER A 195 -7.39 -5.82 7.75
C SER A 195 -6.38 -5.81 8.91
N SER A 196 -5.51 -6.83 8.95
CA SER A 196 -4.48 -7.04 9.95
C SER A 196 -3.25 -6.15 9.81
N VAL A 197 -3.09 -5.49 8.67
CA VAL A 197 -1.91 -4.67 8.36
C VAL A 197 -2.28 -3.23 8.17
N ARG A 198 -1.48 -2.36 8.77
CA ARG A 198 -1.52 -0.94 8.44
C ARG A 198 -0.59 -0.68 7.27
N ARG A 199 -1.14 -0.16 6.17
CA ARG A 199 -0.35 0.26 4.99
C ARG A 199 -0.38 1.78 4.85
N ARG A 200 0.79 2.42 4.71
CA ARG A 200 0.89 3.83 4.27
C ARG A 200 2.02 4.01 3.25
N PRO A 201 1.72 4.20 1.96
CA PRO A 201 2.73 4.50 0.96
C PRO A 201 3.23 5.94 1.07
N HIS A 202 4.51 6.17 0.81
CA HIS A 202 5.13 7.49 0.67
C HIS A 202 6.16 7.45 -0.47
N ALA A 203 6.42 8.55 -1.17
CA ALA A 203 7.48 8.57 -2.19
C ALA A 203 8.82 8.17 -1.56
N GLY A 204 9.52 7.23 -2.21
CA GLY A 204 10.78 6.68 -1.69
C GLY A 204 10.66 5.91 -0.37
N ALA A 205 9.43 5.56 0.06
CA ALA A 205 9.11 5.03 1.38
C ALA A 205 9.50 5.95 2.56
N MET A 206 9.59 7.26 2.30
CA MET A 206 9.97 8.28 3.28
C MET A 206 8.76 8.71 4.12
N PHE A 207 8.36 7.85 5.06
CA PHE A 207 7.22 8.15 5.95
C PHE A 207 7.50 9.29 6.92
N ASP A 208 6.41 9.93 7.37
CA ASP A 208 6.47 10.93 8.43
C ASP A 208 6.65 10.26 9.80
N VAL A 209 7.74 10.62 10.47
CA VAL A 209 8.13 10.04 11.77
C VAL A 209 7.16 10.47 12.86
N GLU A 210 6.80 11.76 12.93
CA GLU A 210 5.91 12.29 13.97
C GLU A 210 4.53 11.67 13.85
N ASP A 211 4.05 11.58 12.61
CA ASP A 211 2.75 10.99 12.28
C ASP A 211 2.69 9.48 12.64
N THR A 212 3.84 8.80 12.55
CA THR A 212 4.01 7.41 12.95
C THR A 212 4.14 7.27 14.48
N VAL A 213 4.81 8.20 15.16
CA VAL A 213 4.85 8.27 16.64
C VAL A 213 3.46 8.46 17.21
N ASP A 214 2.68 9.39 16.65
CA ASP A 214 1.28 9.61 17.04
C ASP A 214 0.44 8.34 16.89
N ARG A 215 0.70 7.55 15.85
CA ARG A 215 0.05 6.26 15.67
C ARG A 215 0.48 5.26 16.73
N TRP A 216 1.76 5.16 17.03
CA TRP A 216 2.29 4.31 18.10
C TRP A 216 1.63 4.66 19.44
N VAL A 217 1.55 5.96 19.79
CA VAL A 217 0.89 6.44 21.02
C VAL A 217 -0.58 5.99 21.07
N LYS A 218 -1.32 6.16 19.96
CA LYS A 218 -2.73 5.72 19.89
C LYS A 218 -2.88 4.22 20.11
N THR A 219 -1.98 3.41 19.54
CA THR A 219 -1.99 1.95 19.71
C THR A 219 -1.66 1.55 21.15
N GLU A 220 -0.60 2.10 21.75
CA GLU A 220 -0.23 1.80 23.14
C GLU A 220 -1.32 2.26 24.11
N HIS A 221 -1.89 3.44 23.90
CA HIS A 221 -3.00 3.93 24.70
C HIS A 221 -4.21 2.98 24.67
N LEU A 222 -4.54 2.42 23.50
CA LEU A 222 -5.59 1.42 23.36
C LEU A 222 -5.26 0.14 24.13
N ARG A 223 -4.02 -0.35 24.08
CA ARG A 223 -3.57 -1.51 24.86
C ARG A 223 -3.68 -1.29 26.37
N TYR A 224 -3.38 -0.08 26.84
CA TYR A 224 -3.50 0.27 28.26
C TYR A 224 -4.96 0.39 28.71
N ARG A 225 -5.83 0.98 27.89
CA ARG A 225 -7.22 1.26 28.26
C ARG A 225 -8.18 0.12 28.03
N GLU A 226 -7.99 -0.63 26.95
CA GLU A 226 -8.93 -1.67 26.50
C GLU A 226 -8.29 -3.05 26.41
N GLY A 227 -6.97 -3.16 26.58
CA GLY A 227 -6.26 -4.43 26.41
C GLY A 227 -6.32 -4.97 24.99
N ARG A 228 -6.46 -4.08 23.99
CA ARG A 228 -6.58 -4.44 22.57
C ARG A 228 -5.35 -3.99 21.75
N PRO A 229 -4.85 -4.82 20.82
CA PRO A 229 -5.28 -6.21 20.57
C PRO A 229 -4.84 -7.17 21.67
N ASN A 230 -3.94 -6.75 22.55
CA ASN A 230 -3.57 -7.45 23.78
C ASN A 230 -3.30 -6.46 24.92
N PRO A 231 -3.22 -6.93 26.18
CA PRO A 231 -2.87 -6.07 27.30
C PRO A 231 -1.49 -5.41 27.15
N ALA A 232 -1.35 -4.16 27.62
CA ALA A 232 -0.10 -3.41 27.55
C ALA A 232 1.11 -4.09 28.25
N HIS A 233 0.84 -4.98 29.23
CA HIS A 233 1.88 -5.73 29.93
C HIS A 233 2.34 -7.00 29.19
N ALA A 234 1.66 -7.38 28.10
CA ALA A 234 2.12 -8.48 27.27
C ALA A 234 3.43 -8.09 26.56
N PRO A 235 4.39 -9.03 26.40
CA PRO A 235 5.72 -8.75 25.89
C PRO A 235 5.73 -8.64 24.35
N THR A 236 4.93 -7.73 23.80
CA THR A 236 4.84 -7.48 22.36
C THR A 236 5.22 -6.05 22.00
N ARG A 237 5.73 -5.84 20.77
CA ARG A 237 6.11 -4.53 20.25
C ARG A 237 5.32 -4.12 19.00
N TYR A 238 5.40 -2.85 18.70
CA TYR A 238 5.00 -2.29 17.41
C TYR A 238 6.10 -2.61 16.41
N LEU A 239 5.74 -3.24 15.28
CA LEU A 239 6.67 -3.52 14.20
C LEU A 239 6.46 -2.53 13.05
N LYS A 240 7.50 -1.75 12.75
CA LYS A 240 7.54 -0.87 11.59
C LYS A 240 8.38 -1.49 10.48
N VAL A 241 7.80 -1.57 9.29
CA VAL A 241 8.42 -2.15 8.10
C VAL A 241 8.51 -1.10 7.00
N VAL A 242 9.69 -0.96 6.40
CA VAL A 242 9.86 -0.21 5.15
C VAL A 242 10.06 -1.19 4.00
N VAL A 243 9.32 -0.97 2.92
CA VAL A 243 9.46 -1.70 1.66
C VAL A 243 9.98 -0.74 0.59
N TYR A 244 11.30 -0.77 0.38
CA TYR A 244 11.89 -0.10 -0.78
C TYR A 244 11.78 -1.02 -2.00
N HIS A 245 12.10 -0.49 -3.19
CA HIS A 245 12.00 -1.28 -4.41
C HIS A 245 13.15 -1.02 -5.36
N PHE A 246 13.33 -1.97 -6.27
CA PHE A 246 14.34 -1.97 -7.32
C PHE A 246 13.81 -2.73 -8.52
N SER A 247 14.43 -2.53 -9.69
CA SER A 247 14.24 -3.37 -10.85
C SER A 247 15.48 -4.24 -11.01
N SER A 248 15.28 -5.55 -11.13
CA SER A 248 16.37 -6.47 -11.44
C SER A 248 16.68 -6.53 -12.94
N VAL A 249 15.73 -6.16 -13.80
CA VAL A 249 15.86 -6.09 -15.26
C VAL A 249 16.62 -4.83 -15.70
N ASP A 250 16.21 -3.65 -15.20
CA ASP A 250 16.85 -2.37 -15.50
C ASP A 250 17.09 -1.55 -14.22
N PRO A 251 18.11 -1.91 -13.42
CA PRO A 251 18.42 -1.25 -12.16
C PRO A 251 18.74 0.24 -12.31
N SER A 252 19.25 0.66 -13.47
CA SER A 252 19.68 2.05 -13.72
C SER A 252 18.55 3.01 -14.04
N HIS A 253 17.38 2.52 -14.47
CA HIS A 253 16.29 3.38 -14.92
C HIS A 253 14.94 3.05 -14.29
N GLU A 254 14.66 1.79 -13.98
CA GLU A 254 13.34 1.32 -13.54
C GLU A 254 13.26 1.05 -12.02
N GLY A 255 14.26 1.50 -11.25
CA GLY A 255 14.27 1.49 -9.80
C GLY A 255 13.44 2.63 -9.18
N CYS A 256 13.74 2.99 -7.93
CA CYS A 256 12.99 4.03 -7.24
C CYS A 256 13.33 5.44 -7.76
N ALA A 257 12.37 6.10 -8.41
CA ALA A 257 12.56 7.46 -8.96
C ALA A 257 12.93 8.50 -7.89
N ALA A 258 12.34 8.41 -6.69
CA ALA A 258 12.66 9.30 -5.56
C ALA A 258 14.13 9.19 -5.09
N HIS A 259 14.75 8.05 -5.39
CA HIS A 259 16.15 7.75 -5.06
C HIS A 259 17.01 7.61 -6.31
N HIS A 260 16.58 8.20 -7.43
CA HIS A 260 17.32 8.23 -8.70
C HIS A 260 17.74 6.85 -9.22
N SER A 261 16.87 5.84 -9.05
CA SER A 261 17.14 4.44 -9.41
C SER A 261 18.41 3.87 -8.75
N ASN A 262 18.76 4.36 -7.55
CA ASN A 262 19.86 3.83 -6.76
C ASN A 262 19.34 2.96 -5.62
N ASP A 263 19.41 1.64 -5.82
CA ASP A 263 18.95 0.63 -4.84
C ASP A 263 19.59 0.78 -3.47
N ALA A 264 20.89 1.06 -3.42
CA ALA A 264 21.63 1.22 -2.18
C ALA A 264 21.15 2.46 -1.42
N ALA A 265 20.92 3.57 -2.14
CA ALA A 265 20.38 4.79 -1.56
C ALA A 265 18.93 4.61 -1.07
N ALA A 266 18.11 3.84 -1.80
CA ALA A 266 16.74 3.53 -1.40
C ALA A 266 16.71 2.68 -0.11
N ALA A 267 17.56 1.65 -0.04
CA ALA A 267 17.68 0.79 1.15
C ALA A 267 18.23 1.58 2.36
N SER A 268 19.28 2.38 2.17
CA SER A 268 19.92 3.13 3.25
C SER A 268 19.02 4.23 3.81
N GLN A 269 18.29 4.95 2.95
CA GLN A 269 17.34 5.97 3.41
C GLN A 269 16.12 5.36 4.10
N GLY A 270 15.63 4.23 3.60
CA GLY A 270 14.58 3.45 4.28
C GLY A 270 14.99 3.01 5.68
N LEU A 271 16.21 2.47 5.84
CA LEU A 271 16.75 2.08 7.14
C LEU A 271 16.96 3.28 8.07
N SER A 272 17.54 4.37 7.56
CA SER A 272 17.73 5.60 8.34
C SER A 272 16.38 6.10 8.86
N ARG A 273 15.34 6.09 8.04
CA ARG A 273 14.01 6.54 8.45
C ARG A 273 13.35 5.63 9.50
N LEU A 274 13.58 4.31 9.42
CA LEU A 274 13.19 3.37 10.47
C LEU A 274 13.89 3.67 11.80
N MET A 275 15.20 3.95 11.75
CA MET A 275 15.99 4.31 12.93
C MET A 275 15.55 5.65 13.54
N ASP A 276 15.25 6.65 12.71
CA ASP A 276 14.71 7.94 13.17
C ASP A 276 13.42 7.74 13.98
N PHE A 277 12.53 6.86 13.52
CA PHE A 277 11.30 6.52 14.23
C PHE A 277 11.54 5.82 15.57
N GLN A 278 12.39 4.79 15.59
CA GLN A 278 12.74 4.11 16.84
C GLN A 278 13.36 5.10 17.83
N GLN A 279 14.30 5.93 17.36
CA GLN A 279 14.96 6.93 18.18
C GLN A 279 13.99 7.97 18.73
N ALA A 280 13.00 8.39 17.95
CA ALA A 280 11.94 9.31 18.38
C ALA A 280 11.09 8.70 19.51
N VAL A 281 10.71 7.43 19.40
CA VAL A 281 9.97 6.72 20.47
C VAL A 281 10.83 6.58 21.73
N GLU A 282 12.07 6.13 21.59
CA GLU A 282 12.98 5.88 22.72
C GLU A 282 13.36 7.14 23.50
N ASN A 283 13.49 8.28 22.80
CA ASN A 283 13.82 9.57 23.42
C ASN A 283 12.61 10.27 24.03
N SER A 284 11.44 10.12 23.42
CA SER A 284 10.24 10.87 23.82
C SER A 284 9.48 10.18 24.95
N PHE A 285 9.61 8.87 25.10
CA PHE A 285 8.86 8.08 26.08
C PHE A 285 9.79 7.35 27.05
N CYS A 286 9.45 7.42 28.34
CA CYS A 286 10.29 6.86 29.40
C CYS A 286 10.31 5.32 29.39
N CYS A 287 11.03 4.76 30.36
CA CYS A 287 10.72 3.43 30.87
C CYS A 287 10.99 2.29 29.87
N GLY A 288 11.85 2.53 28.87
CA GLY A 288 12.26 1.54 27.88
C GLY A 288 11.26 1.32 26.76
N ALA A 289 10.42 2.32 26.46
CA ALA A 289 9.60 2.33 25.25
C ALA A 289 10.49 2.16 24.01
N SER A 290 10.14 1.24 23.12
CA SER A 290 10.88 0.96 21.88
C SER A 290 9.96 0.20 20.91
N VAL A 291 10.43 0.06 19.67
CA VAL A 291 9.74 -0.57 18.55
C VAL A 291 10.71 -1.49 17.81
N ASP A 292 10.18 -2.49 17.12
CA ASP A 292 10.97 -3.36 16.25
C ASP A 292 10.88 -2.88 14.80
N LEU A 293 11.97 -3.09 14.05
CA LEU A 293 12.16 -2.56 12.70
C LEU A 293 12.42 -3.72 11.72
N LEU A 294 11.94 -3.59 10.48
CA LEU A 294 12.25 -4.52 9.41
C LEU A 294 12.39 -3.80 8.07
N LEU A 295 13.41 -4.14 7.30
CA LEU A 295 13.65 -3.60 5.97
C LEU A 295 13.49 -4.69 4.91
N ILE A 296 12.64 -4.43 3.92
CA ILE A 296 12.37 -5.34 2.80
C ILE A 296 12.62 -4.57 1.50
N GLY A 297 13.31 -5.20 0.54
CA GLY A 297 13.36 -4.76 -0.85
C GLY A 297 12.38 -5.58 -1.69
N LEU A 298 11.65 -4.94 -2.60
CA LEU A 298 10.79 -5.61 -3.57
C LEU A 298 11.35 -5.42 -4.99
N ASP A 299 11.57 -6.52 -5.69
CA ASP A 299 11.91 -6.53 -7.13
C ASP A 299 10.64 -6.31 -7.95
N THR A 300 10.48 -5.15 -8.58
CA THR A 300 9.24 -4.78 -9.30
C THR A 300 9.02 -5.58 -10.59
N ASP A 301 10.02 -6.31 -11.04
CA ASP A 301 9.94 -7.15 -12.24
C ASP A 301 9.36 -8.53 -11.93
N THR A 302 9.62 -9.05 -10.73
CA THR A 302 9.28 -10.43 -10.35
C THR A 302 8.41 -10.55 -9.10
N ASP A 303 8.16 -9.43 -8.41
CA ASP A 303 7.59 -9.32 -7.06
C ASP A 303 8.36 -10.13 -5.99
N ALA A 304 9.57 -10.60 -6.29
CA ALA A 304 10.37 -11.27 -5.29
C ALA A 304 10.86 -10.28 -4.23
N ILE A 305 10.82 -10.70 -2.97
CA ILE A 305 11.35 -9.88 -1.87
C ILE A 305 12.79 -10.26 -1.55
N ARG A 306 13.54 -9.27 -1.06
CA ARG A 306 14.76 -9.48 -0.28
C ARG A 306 14.58 -8.93 1.12
N VAL A 307 14.90 -9.72 2.14
CA VAL A 307 14.66 -9.34 3.55
C VAL A 307 16.00 -9.12 4.24
N HIS A 308 16.17 -7.93 4.82
CA HIS A 308 17.31 -7.67 5.71
C HIS A 308 16.94 -8.15 7.11
N VAL A 309 17.44 -9.32 7.48
CA VAL A 309 17.04 -9.99 8.72
C VAL A 309 17.78 -9.34 9.90
N PRO A 310 17.06 -8.69 10.85
CA PRO A 310 17.70 -7.99 11.95
C PRO A 310 18.20 -8.97 13.02
N SER A 311 19.19 -8.55 13.78
CA SER A 311 19.59 -9.20 15.03
C SER A 311 18.64 -8.84 16.18
N ARG A 312 18.78 -9.53 17.32
CA ARG A 312 17.97 -9.38 18.53
C ARG A 312 17.97 -7.95 19.13
N ASP A 313 19.04 -7.19 18.90
CA ASP A 313 19.19 -5.79 19.30
C ASP A 313 18.68 -4.79 18.24
N GLY A 314 18.13 -5.29 17.12
CA GLY A 314 17.57 -4.49 16.04
C GLY A 314 18.58 -4.07 14.98
N ALA A 315 19.86 -4.45 15.09
CA ALA A 315 20.86 -4.11 14.08
C ALA A 315 20.53 -4.80 12.75
N THR A 316 20.69 -4.05 11.64
CA THR A 316 20.38 -4.49 10.29
C THR A 316 21.59 -4.26 9.40
N ASP A 317 22.03 -5.29 8.67
CA ASP A 317 23.11 -5.17 7.68
C ASP A 317 22.53 -4.88 6.30
N LEU A 318 22.94 -3.79 5.67
CA LEU A 318 22.51 -3.43 4.31
C LEU A 318 23.21 -4.25 3.22
N HIS A 319 24.33 -4.90 3.55
CA HIS A 319 25.11 -5.72 2.61
C HIS A 319 24.76 -7.21 2.66
N SER A 320 23.92 -7.61 3.63
CA SER A 320 23.42 -8.98 3.79
C SER A 320 21.89 -8.99 3.81
N TRP A 321 21.30 -9.86 2.99
CA TRP A 321 19.86 -10.07 2.92
C TRP A 321 19.56 -11.50 2.47
N LEU A 322 18.37 -11.99 2.81
CA LEU A 322 17.81 -13.21 2.24
C LEU A 322 17.03 -12.86 0.96
N ASP A 323 17.46 -13.36 -0.20
CA ASP A 323 16.71 -13.23 -1.46
C ASP A 323 15.69 -14.38 -1.58
N ALA A 324 14.40 -14.04 -1.68
CA ALA A 324 13.32 -15.03 -1.78
C ALA A 324 13.41 -15.89 -3.06
N ARG A 325 14.09 -15.42 -4.12
CA ARG A 325 14.33 -16.22 -5.34
C ARG A 325 15.37 -17.30 -5.10
N GLU A 326 16.41 -17.00 -4.34
CA GLU A 326 17.40 -18.00 -3.92
C GLU A 326 16.75 -19.02 -2.97
N ALA A 327 15.90 -18.55 -2.05
CA ALA A 327 15.12 -19.42 -1.18
C ALA A 327 14.20 -20.34 -1.99
N HIS A 328 13.43 -19.78 -2.94
CA HIS A 328 12.58 -20.52 -3.88
C HIS A 328 13.34 -21.64 -4.58
N ALA A 329 14.45 -21.31 -5.24
CA ALA A 329 15.26 -22.28 -5.98
C ALA A 329 15.86 -23.36 -5.07
N THR A 330 16.27 -22.99 -3.85
CA THR A 330 16.88 -23.92 -2.88
C THR A 330 15.86 -24.89 -2.29
N THR A 331 14.59 -24.48 -2.16
CA THR A 331 13.54 -25.30 -1.54
C THR A 331 12.59 -25.98 -2.55
N LEU A 332 12.78 -25.74 -3.85
CA LEU A 332 11.89 -26.20 -4.92
C LEU A 332 11.74 -27.72 -4.99
N GLU A 333 12.82 -28.47 -4.75
CA GLU A 333 12.84 -29.94 -4.85
C GLU A 333 12.58 -30.65 -3.51
N LEU A 334 12.32 -29.90 -2.44
CA LEU A 334 12.04 -30.45 -1.11
C LEU A 334 10.54 -30.76 -0.96
N ASP A 335 10.20 -31.68 -0.05
CA ASP A 335 8.81 -31.80 0.38
C ASP A 335 8.39 -30.58 1.23
N PRO A 336 7.08 -30.31 1.39
CA PRO A 336 6.61 -29.12 2.12
C PRO A 336 7.13 -28.98 3.55
N SER A 337 7.37 -30.08 4.29
CA SER A 337 7.87 -30.00 5.66
C SER A 337 9.35 -29.59 5.65
N ALA A 338 10.16 -30.31 4.86
CA ALA A 338 11.58 -30.03 4.72
C ALA A 338 11.83 -28.63 4.13
N ALA A 339 10.97 -28.16 3.21
CA ALA A 339 11.04 -26.82 2.66
C ALA A 339 10.86 -25.75 3.75
N ARG A 340 9.87 -25.89 4.65
CA ARG A 340 9.65 -24.92 5.74
C ARG A 340 10.79 -24.91 6.75
N GLU A 341 11.29 -26.09 7.14
CA GLU A 341 12.46 -26.19 8.02
C GLU A 341 13.71 -25.54 7.38
N LYS A 342 13.88 -25.73 6.07
CA LYS A 342 14.96 -25.10 5.32
C LYS A 342 14.79 -23.58 5.24
N LEU A 343 13.59 -23.06 5.03
CA LEU A 343 13.31 -21.63 5.04
C LEU A 343 13.66 -21.01 6.40
N HIS A 344 13.20 -21.60 7.50
CA HIS A 344 13.53 -21.14 8.85
C HIS A 344 15.04 -21.07 9.08
N SER A 345 15.77 -22.11 8.64
CA SER A 345 17.23 -22.16 8.72
C SER A 345 17.90 -21.06 7.87
N LEU A 346 17.39 -20.80 6.66
CA LEU A 346 17.91 -19.75 5.78
C LEU A 346 17.69 -18.36 6.36
N VAL A 347 16.52 -18.11 6.95
CA VAL A 347 16.21 -16.83 7.63
C VAL A 347 17.14 -16.62 8.81
N THR A 348 17.30 -17.64 9.67
CA THR A 348 18.19 -17.57 10.83
C THR A 348 19.65 -17.30 10.43
N ALA A 349 20.12 -17.95 9.35
CA ALA A 349 21.47 -17.77 8.85
C ALA A 349 21.72 -16.42 8.17
N ALA A 350 20.67 -15.75 7.67
CA ALA A 350 20.75 -14.44 7.03
C ALA A 350 20.75 -13.26 8.02
N ALA A 351 20.49 -13.52 9.30
CA ALA A 351 20.45 -12.49 10.34
C ALA A 351 21.80 -11.78 10.51
N ALA A 352 21.76 -10.47 10.76
CA ALA A 352 22.96 -9.66 11.03
C ALA A 352 23.72 -10.09 12.32
N GLY A 353 23.09 -10.91 13.16
CA GLY A 353 23.59 -11.46 14.42
C GLY A 353 22.60 -12.50 14.96
N GLU A 354 22.64 -12.83 16.26
CA GLU A 354 21.63 -13.73 16.85
C GLU A 354 20.23 -13.08 16.73
N PRO A 355 19.26 -13.65 15.99
CA PRO A 355 17.95 -13.04 15.81
C PRO A 355 16.99 -13.36 16.97
N ASP A 356 15.86 -12.66 17.00
CA ASP A 356 14.73 -13.00 17.86
C ASP A 356 13.83 -14.04 17.16
N GLU A 357 13.41 -15.09 17.88
CA GLU A 357 12.65 -16.21 17.30
C GLU A 357 11.30 -15.78 16.71
N GLY A 358 10.64 -14.78 17.32
CA GLY A 358 9.39 -14.23 16.79
C GLY A 358 9.58 -13.51 15.47
N MET A 359 10.69 -12.77 15.33
CA MET A 359 11.08 -12.12 14.07
C MET A 359 11.42 -13.16 12.99
N VAL A 360 12.18 -14.20 13.34
CA VAL A 360 12.49 -15.32 12.41
C VAL A 360 11.21 -15.99 11.93
N SER A 361 10.28 -16.27 12.85
CA SER A 361 8.98 -16.88 12.53
C SER A 361 8.17 -16.02 11.55
N LEU A 362 8.07 -14.71 11.81
CA LEU A 362 7.38 -13.77 10.93
C LEU A 362 8.05 -13.72 9.54
N ILE A 363 9.38 -13.54 9.49
CA ILE A 363 10.10 -13.45 8.20
C ILE A 363 9.97 -14.76 7.42
N THR A 364 10.04 -15.92 8.09
CA THR A 364 9.84 -17.23 7.45
C THR A 364 8.46 -17.30 6.79
N ARG A 365 7.41 -16.85 7.48
CA ARG A 365 6.05 -16.76 6.92
C ARG A 365 5.98 -15.83 5.71
N LEU A 366 6.60 -14.64 5.78
CA LEU A 366 6.64 -13.68 4.68
C LEU A 366 7.37 -14.23 3.45
N VAL A 367 8.48 -14.95 3.65
CA VAL A 367 9.22 -15.60 2.56
C VAL A 367 8.39 -16.73 1.95
N GLU A 368 7.77 -17.61 2.76
CA GLU A 368 6.86 -18.67 2.28
C GLU A 368 5.71 -18.09 1.44
N HIS A 369 5.09 -17.01 1.91
CA HIS A 369 4.09 -16.26 1.17
C HIS A 369 4.62 -15.73 -0.18
N ASN A 370 5.82 -15.15 -0.17
CA ASN A 370 6.43 -14.61 -1.38
C ASN A 370 6.80 -15.70 -2.41
N LEU A 371 7.07 -16.93 -1.99
CA LEU A 371 7.26 -18.06 -2.94
C LEU A 371 6.01 -18.27 -3.81
N SER A 372 4.82 -18.12 -3.22
CA SER A 372 3.55 -18.17 -3.96
C SER A 372 3.42 -17.00 -4.94
N GLN A 373 3.94 -15.82 -4.60
CA GLN A 373 3.95 -14.66 -5.50
C GLN A 373 4.95 -14.82 -6.64
N ILE A 374 6.13 -15.37 -6.39
CA ILE A 374 7.07 -15.71 -7.45
C ILE A 374 6.40 -16.66 -8.45
N ASP A 375 5.70 -17.69 -7.97
CA ASP A 375 4.96 -18.61 -8.85
C ASP A 375 3.75 -17.97 -9.53
N TYR A 376 3.11 -16.97 -8.91
CA TYR A 376 2.08 -16.16 -9.55
C TYR A 376 2.62 -15.45 -10.79
N VAL A 377 3.74 -14.73 -10.66
CA VAL A 377 4.37 -14.02 -11.77
C VAL A 377 4.88 -14.99 -12.84
N ARG A 378 5.44 -16.14 -12.44
CA ARG A 378 5.83 -17.20 -13.38
C ARG A 378 4.66 -17.75 -14.18
N SER A 379 3.52 -17.98 -13.54
CA SER A 379 2.37 -18.63 -14.17
C SER A 379 1.54 -17.68 -15.04
N PHE A 380 1.31 -16.44 -14.58
CA PHE A 380 0.41 -15.50 -15.26
C PHE A 380 1.13 -14.42 -16.08
N HIS A 381 2.42 -14.20 -15.83
CA HIS A 381 3.23 -13.17 -16.52
C HIS A 381 4.48 -13.73 -17.21
N GLY A 382 4.71 -15.04 -17.17
CA GLY A 382 5.85 -15.67 -17.88
C GLY A 382 7.21 -15.43 -17.20
N GLY A 383 7.21 -15.14 -15.90
CA GLY A 383 8.42 -15.06 -15.07
C GLY A 383 8.88 -13.64 -14.72
N ALA A 384 8.43 -12.64 -15.48
CA ALA A 384 8.58 -11.23 -15.15
C ALA A 384 7.43 -10.42 -15.75
N TYR A 385 7.07 -9.30 -15.13
CA TYR A 385 6.06 -8.39 -15.68
C TYR A 385 6.51 -7.79 -17.02
N ALA A 386 5.59 -7.75 -18.00
CA ALA A 386 5.85 -7.16 -19.31
C ALA A 386 5.83 -5.62 -19.28
N ASP A 387 5.10 -5.04 -18.32
CA ASP A 387 5.08 -3.61 -18.04
C ASP A 387 6.19 -3.26 -17.04
N ALA A 388 7.36 -2.89 -17.59
CA ALA A 388 8.51 -2.45 -16.80
C ALA A 388 8.22 -1.15 -16.03
N GLY A 389 7.41 -0.25 -16.63
CA GLY A 389 7.12 1.08 -16.10
C GLY A 389 5.68 1.29 -15.60
N HIS A 390 5.30 2.56 -15.54
CA HIS A 390 4.01 3.08 -15.07
C HIS A 390 2.85 2.78 -16.04
N ALA A 391 1.72 2.30 -15.52
CA ALA A 391 0.51 2.02 -16.30
C ALA A 391 -0.79 2.30 -15.49
N GLU A 392 -0.72 3.22 -14.54
CA GLU A 392 -1.80 3.59 -13.64
C GLU A 392 -3.01 4.19 -14.39
N ARG A 393 -4.22 3.92 -13.89
CA ARG A 393 -5.49 4.34 -14.49
C ARG A 393 -5.99 5.68 -13.92
N PHE A 394 -5.67 5.96 -12.66
CA PHE A 394 -5.97 7.23 -11.99
C PHE A 394 -4.98 7.52 -10.83
N ILE A 395 -5.03 8.73 -10.30
CA ILE A 395 -4.30 9.14 -9.09
C ILE A 395 -5.23 9.06 -7.88
N GLY A 396 -4.82 8.38 -6.82
CA GLY A 396 -5.47 8.38 -5.52
C GLY A 396 -4.78 9.36 -4.59
N VAL A 397 -5.54 10.33 -4.05
CA VAL A 397 -5.06 11.36 -3.12
C VAL A 397 -5.68 11.15 -1.75
N GLY A 398 -4.86 11.19 -0.71
CA GLY A 398 -5.30 11.01 0.68
C GLY A 398 -4.93 9.64 1.25
N ILE A 399 -5.80 9.07 2.09
CA ILE A 399 -5.50 7.85 2.86
C ILE A 399 -6.62 6.82 2.64
N GLY A 400 -6.27 5.53 2.61
CA GLY A 400 -7.26 4.46 2.89
C GLY A 400 -7.92 3.78 1.70
N PHE A 401 -7.19 3.52 0.62
CA PHE A 401 -7.66 2.85 -0.60
C PHE A 401 -7.44 1.33 -0.59
N LYS A 402 -8.04 0.63 0.38
CA LYS A 402 -7.83 -0.82 0.59
C LYS A 402 -8.27 -1.67 -0.60
N GLU A 403 -9.33 -1.24 -1.29
CA GLU A 403 -10.03 -1.92 -2.38
C GLU A 403 -9.36 -1.85 -3.76
N ILE A 404 -8.28 -1.09 -3.90
CA ILE A 404 -7.60 -0.84 -5.19
C ILE A 404 -6.08 -0.98 -5.06
N HIS A 405 -5.62 -1.75 -4.08
CA HIS A 405 -4.21 -2.12 -3.88
C HIS A 405 -3.75 -3.13 -4.95
N LEU A 406 -3.78 -2.74 -6.22
CA LEU A 406 -3.38 -3.53 -7.38
C LEU A 406 -2.22 -2.86 -8.13
N ARG A 407 -1.21 -3.65 -8.52
CA ARG A 407 -0.04 -3.16 -9.26
C ARG A 407 -0.45 -2.41 -10.51
N ASN A 408 0.08 -1.20 -10.69
CA ASN A 408 -0.20 -0.32 -11.82
C ASN A 408 -1.69 0.00 -12.03
N LEU A 409 -2.54 -0.09 -10.98
CA LEU A 409 -3.90 0.44 -11.07
C LEU A 409 -3.96 1.92 -10.68
N THR A 410 -3.30 2.29 -9.58
CA THR A 410 -3.41 3.62 -8.97
C THR A 410 -2.04 4.12 -8.52
N TYR A 411 -1.75 5.39 -8.82
CA TYR A 411 -0.62 6.11 -8.21
C TYR A 411 -1.13 6.77 -6.92
N PHE A 412 -0.46 6.54 -5.79
CA PHE A 412 -0.91 7.07 -4.50
C PHE A 412 -0.09 8.29 -4.08
N ALA A 413 -0.73 9.44 -3.94
CA ALA A 413 -0.14 10.61 -3.29
C ALA A 413 -0.69 10.73 -1.87
N HIS A 414 0.15 10.39 -0.87
CA HIS A 414 -0.22 10.56 0.54
C HIS A 414 -0.13 12.04 0.89
N LEU A 415 -1.26 12.63 1.27
CA LEU A 415 -1.27 14.00 1.75
C LEU A 415 -2.39 14.21 2.76
N ASP A 416 -2.05 14.87 3.87
CA ASP A 416 -3.03 15.49 4.73
C ASP A 416 -3.35 16.88 4.18
N THR A 417 -2.35 17.71 3.90
CA THR A 417 -2.53 18.96 3.14
C THR A 417 -1.80 18.91 1.80
N VAL A 418 -2.30 19.64 0.79
CA VAL A 418 -1.64 19.67 -0.53
C VAL A 418 -0.26 20.32 -0.42
N GLU A 419 -0.09 21.25 0.51
CA GLU A 419 1.17 21.91 0.82
C GLU A 419 2.23 20.91 1.31
N GLU A 420 1.85 19.96 2.18
CA GLU A 420 2.76 18.93 2.72
C GLU A 420 3.01 17.79 1.72
N GLY A 421 2.04 17.49 0.85
CA GLY A 421 2.12 16.39 -0.12
C GLY A 421 2.31 16.79 -1.59
N ALA A 422 2.66 18.06 -1.86
CA ALA A 422 2.73 18.59 -3.23
C ALA A 422 3.72 17.81 -4.11
N ALA A 423 4.86 17.40 -3.55
CA ALA A 423 5.90 16.69 -4.27
C ALA A 423 5.42 15.34 -4.79
N ASP A 424 4.68 14.58 -3.98
CA ASP A 424 4.10 13.29 -4.37
C ASP A 424 3.07 13.49 -5.50
N LEU A 425 2.22 14.51 -5.37
CA LEU A 425 1.21 14.80 -6.39
C LEU A 425 1.82 15.26 -7.72
N ASP A 426 2.89 16.06 -7.69
CA ASP A 426 3.60 16.50 -8.90
C ASP A 426 4.20 15.33 -9.68
N VAL A 427 4.76 14.33 -8.98
CA VAL A 427 5.27 13.11 -9.61
C VAL A 427 4.12 12.36 -10.29
N GLY A 428 2.99 12.20 -9.61
CA GLY A 428 1.79 11.60 -10.19
C GLY A 428 1.30 12.33 -11.44
N VAL A 429 1.15 13.65 -11.39
CA VAL A 429 0.72 14.45 -12.56
C VAL A 429 1.73 14.37 -13.71
N LYS A 430 3.03 14.32 -13.42
CA LYS A 430 4.07 14.11 -14.45
C LYS A 430 3.91 12.76 -15.15
N ILE A 431 3.68 11.68 -14.39
CA ILE A 431 3.41 10.34 -14.96
C ILE A 431 2.19 10.38 -15.88
N PHE A 432 1.07 10.95 -15.40
CA PHE A 432 -0.17 11.05 -16.18
C PHE A 432 -0.10 12.04 -17.35
N THR A 433 0.84 12.97 -17.33
CA THR A 433 1.12 13.81 -18.49
C THR A 433 1.65 12.95 -19.65
N GLY A 434 2.55 12.02 -19.33
CA GLY A 434 3.05 11.02 -20.28
C GLY A 434 1.98 10.00 -20.70
N LEU A 435 1.24 9.44 -19.74
CA LEU A 435 0.26 8.38 -19.99
C LEU A 435 -1.03 8.87 -20.68
N ASN A 436 -1.58 10.01 -20.26
CA ASN A 436 -2.91 10.46 -20.67
C ASN A 436 -2.88 11.77 -21.46
N VAL A 437 -2.26 12.83 -20.93
CA VAL A 437 -2.34 14.17 -21.54
C VAL A 437 -1.72 14.19 -22.94
N SER A 438 -0.60 13.48 -23.13
CA SER A 438 0.09 13.34 -24.42
C SER A 438 -0.80 12.81 -25.57
N ARG A 439 -1.88 12.09 -25.24
CA ARG A 439 -2.87 11.53 -26.18
C ARG A 439 -4.26 12.17 -26.03
N GLY A 440 -4.35 13.31 -25.34
CA GLY A 440 -5.58 14.10 -25.21
C GLY A 440 -6.59 13.59 -24.17
N LEU A 441 -6.22 12.62 -23.33
CA LEU A 441 -7.04 12.16 -22.21
C LEU A 441 -6.70 12.94 -20.93
N PRO A 442 -7.66 13.16 -20.02
CA PRO A 442 -7.40 13.88 -18.78
C PRO A 442 -6.70 12.99 -17.75
N VAL A 443 -6.21 13.64 -16.70
CA VAL A 443 -5.70 13.05 -15.45
C VAL A 443 -6.88 12.89 -14.48
N PRO A 444 -7.37 11.66 -14.22
CA PRO A 444 -8.41 11.43 -13.23
C PRO A 444 -7.79 11.37 -11.83
N VAL A 445 -8.30 12.16 -10.90
CA VAL A 445 -7.82 12.26 -9.52
C VAL A 445 -8.96 11.93 -8.57
N VAL A 446 -8.80 10.90 -7.76
CA VAL A 446 -9.75 10.53 -6.70
C VAL A 446 -9.21 11.01 -5.36
N VAL A 447 -9.87 11.98 -4.77
CA VAL A 447 -9.54 12.54 -3.46
C VAL A 447 -10.37 11.81 -2.40
N ARG A 448 -9.71 11.18 -1.43
CA ARG A 448 -10.38 10.43 -0.35
C ARG A 448 -9.96 10.89 1.03
N PHE A 449 -10.95 11.20 1.85
CA PHE A 449 -10.77 11.46 3.27
C PHE A 449 -11.62 10.52 4.12
N ASP A 450 -10.93 9.79 4.98
CA ASP A 450 -11.57 8.89 5.90
C ASP A 450 -11.93 9.59 7.23
N TYR A 451 -13.01 9.15 7.88
CA TYR A 451 -13.43 9.62 9.20
C TYR A 451 -13.82 8.45 10.12
N HIS A 452 -13.98 8.71 11.42
CA HIS A 452 -14.54 7.76 12.38
C HIS A 452 -15.99 8.16 12.65
N GLY A 453 -16.96 7.36 12.23
CA GLY A 453 -18.39 7.64 12.39
C GLY A 453 -18.83 7.76 13.86
N SER A 454 -18.07 7.16 14.78
CA SER A 454 -18.26 7.28 16.23
C SER A 454 -17.96 8.69 16.78
N VAL A 455 -17.27 9.56 16.03
CA VAL A 455 -16.86 10.89 16.48
C VAL A 455 -17.80 11.97 15.92
N PRO A 456 -18.54 12.71 16.78
CA PRO A 456 -19.44 13.77 16.33
C PRO A 456 -18.75 14.82 15.44
N GLY A 457 -19.40 15.17 14.33
CA GLY A 457 -18.90 16.14 13.36
C GLY A 457 -17.72 15.66 12.50
N ALA A 458 -17.29 14.39 12.60
CA ALA A 458 -16.10 13.92 11.90
C ALA A 458 -16.30 13.82 10.39
N ARG A 459 -17.50 13.44 9.94
CA ARG A 459 -17.86 13.42 8.52
C ARG A 459 -17.78 14.81 7.90
N GLU A 460 -18.35 15.82 8.57
CA GLU A 460 -18.34 17.21 8.12
C GLU A 460 -16.92 17.77 8.05
N ARG A 461 -16.08 17.46 9.06
CA ARG A 461 -14.66 17.83 9.04
C ARG A 461 -13.91 17.17 7.88
N ALA A 462 -14.15 15.88 7.62
CA ALA A 462 -13.54 15.18 6.48
C ALA A 462 -13.99 15.75 5.13
N LEU A 463 -15.27 16.11 4.98
CA LEU A 463 -15.80 16.78 3.80
C LEU A 463 -15.12 18.14 3.56
N LEU A 464 -15.09 19.00 4.59
CA LEU A 464 -14.44 20.32 4.51
C LEU A 464 -12.95 20.19 4.19
N HIS A 465 -12.30 19.17 4.76
CA HIS A 465 -10.90 18.88 4.47
C HIS A 465 -10.70 18.46 3.01
N GLY A 466 -11.54 17.56 2.51
CA GLY A 466 -11.56 17.15 1.12
C GLY A 466 -11.77 18.29 0.13
N GLN A 467 -12.70 19.20 0.44
CA GLN A 467 -12.96 20.40 -0.36
C GLN A 467 -11.75 21.34 -0.40
N ARG A 468 -11.04 21.52 0.73
CA ARG A 468 -9.79 22.30 0.77
C ARG A 468 -8.70 21.68 -0.09
N ALA A 469 -8.51 20.36 0.03
CA ALA A 469 -7.54 19.64 -0.78
C ALA A 469 -7.87 19.74 -2.28
N GLU A 470 -9.13 19.52 -2.67
CA GLU A 470 -9.59 19.67 -4.06
C GLU A 470 -9.34 21.10 -4.58
N ALA A 471 -9.69 22.13 -3.81
CA ALA A 471 -9.44 23.52 -4.19
C ALA A 471 -7.94 23.81 -4.39
N ALA A 472 -7.08 23.28 -3.53
CA ALA A 472 -5.64 23.45 -3.65
C ALA A 472 -5.08 22.71 -4.88
N ILE A 473 -5.55 21.49 -5.19
CA ILE A 473 -5.21 20.77 -6.43
C ILE A 473 -5.60 21.59 -7.65
N ARG A 474 -6.84 22.13 -7.67
CA ARG A 474 -7.34 22.94 -8.79
C ARG A 474 -6.55 24.22 -8.98
N ASN A 475 -6.12 24.86 -7.88
CA ASN A 475 -5.30 26.06 -7.95
C ASN A 475 -3.89 25.74 -8.48
N ARG A 476 -3.27 24.66 -7.98
CA ARG A 476 -1.93 24.23 -8.38
C ARG A 476 -1.85 23.85 -9.87
N TYR A 477 -2.85 23.13 -10.36
CA TYR A 477 -2.93 22.67 -11.76
C TYR A 477 -4.02 23.40 -12.54
N SER A 478 -4.10 24.72 -12.36
CA SER A 478 -5.17 25.54 -12.93
C SER A 478 -5.24 25.48 -14.46
N ASP A 479 -4.11 25.36 -15.13
CA ASP A 479 -4.06 25.23 -16.59
C ASP A 479 -4.66 23.90 -17.07
N LEU A 480 -4.27 22.78 -16.46
CA LEU A 480 -4.86 21.47 -16.76
C LEU A 480 -6.36 21.45 -16.46
N CYS A 481 -6.80 22.05 -15.36
CA CYS A 481 -8.23 22.16 -15.04
C CYS A 481 -8.99 23.00 -16.07
N ARG A 482 -8.43 24.14 -16.49
CA ARG A 482 -9.05 25.05 -17.47
C ARG A 482 -9.20 24.39 -18.83
N GLU A 483 -8.25 23.53 -19.19
CA GLU A 483 -8.28 22.75 -20.42
C GLU A 483 -9.14 21.48 -20.30
N GLY A 484 -9.69 21.15 -19.13
CA GLY A 484 -10.40 19.88 -18.92
C GLY A 484 -9.48 18.66 -19.01
N LEU A 485 -8.18 18.84 -18.76
CA LEU A 485 -7.18 17.77 -18.75
C LEU A 485 -6.89 17.25 -17.34
N LEU A 486 -7.58 17.75 -16.31
CA LEU A 486 -7.56 17.21 -14.96
C LEU A 486 -8.97 17.26 -14.39
N HIS A 487 -9.43 16.14 -13.85
CA HIS A 487 -10.71 16.04 -13.16
C HIS A 487 -10.51 15.41 -11.79
N THR A 488 -11.23 15.93 -10.80
CA THR A 488 -11.29 15.42 -9.43
C THR A 488 -12.64 14.75 -9.14
N LEU A 489 -12.61 13.68 -8.36
CA LEU A 489 -13.73 13.07 -7.64
C LEU A 489 -13.42 13.13 -6.15
N LEU A 490 -14.30 13.76 -5.36
CA LEU A 490 -14.18 13.78 -3.91
C LEU A 490 -15.02 12.67 -3.28
N THR A 491 -14.38 11.87 -2.43
CA THR A 491 -14.99 10.78 -1.69
C THR A 491 -14.67 10.87 -0.19
N VAL A 492 -15.60 10.41 0.64
CA VAL A 492 -15.39 10.25 2.09
C VAL A 492 -15.77 8.84 2.52
N ARG A 493 -15.14 8.32 3.56
CA ARG A 493 -15.43 6.97 4.05
C ARG A 493 -15.38 6.87 5.56
N ASP A 494 -16.37 6.17 6.13
CA ASP A 494 -16.35 5.79 7.54
C ASP A 494 -15.42 4.58 7.74
N ARG A 495 -14.38 4.75 8.56
CA ARG A 495 -13.43 3.69 8.91
C ARG A 495 -13.90 2.78 10.02
N ASP A 496 -14.92 3.18 10.78
CA ASP A 496 -15.49 2.35 11.84
C ASP A 496 -16.37 1.23 11.25
N GLN A 497 -16.73 1.33 9.96
CA GLN A 497 -17.61 0.41 9.26
C GLN A 497 -16.92 -0.24 8.05
N HIS A 498 -17.30 -1.48 7.76
CA HIS A 498 -16.92 -2.16 6.52
C HIS A 498 -17.83 -1.71 5.38
N ALA A 499 -17.74 -0.43 5.01
CA ALA A 499 -18.56 0.20 3.98
C ALA A 499 -17.69 0.84 2.88
N PRO A 500 -18.21 0.92 1.64
CA PRO A 500 -17.57 1.64 0.55
C PRO A 500 -17.50 3.15 0.82
N ALA A 501 -16.62 3.82 0.08
CA ALA A 501 -16.56 5.27 0.10
C ALA A 501 -17.80 5.90 -0.56
N GLU A 502 -18.27 7.01 -0.01
CA GLU A 502 -19.35 7.84 -0.54
C GLU A 502 -18.76 8.91 -1.47
N ALA A 503 -19.27 9.02 -2.69
CA ALA A 503 -18.96 10.14 -3.57
C ALA A 503 -19.76 11.38 -3.15
N VAL A 504 -19.05 12.47 -2.85
CA VAL A 504 -19.64 13.70 -2.28
C VAL A 504 -19.37 14.95 -3.12
N GLY A 505 -18.54 14.85 -4.15
CA GLY A 505 -18.28 15.96 -5.08
C GLY A 505 -17.50 15.51 -6.30
N SER A 506 -17.58 16.29 -7.39
CA SER A 506 -16.80 16.08 -8.60
C SER A 506 -16.58 17.42 -9.32
N SER A 507 -15.43 17.55 -9.98
CA SER A 507 -15.14 18.66 -10.91
C SER A 507 -15.93 18.60 -12.22
N ILE A 508 -16.57 17.47 -12.52
CA ILE A 508 -17.34 17.28 -13.76
C ILE A 508 -18.71 17.95 -13.59
N ASN A 509 -18.95 19.03 -14.35
CA ASN A 509 -20.22 19.72 -14.33
C ASN A 509 -21.27 18.97 -15.16
N LEU A 510 -22.18 18.28 -14.47
CA LEU A 510 -23.29 17.54 -15.07
C LEU A 510 -24.62 18.33 -15.12
N GLU A 511 -24.58 19.66 -14.92
CA GLU A 511 -25.78 20.48 -15.00
C GLU A 511 -26.48 20.30 -16.36
N THR A 512 -27.65 19.65 -16.33
CA THR A 512 -28.71 19.86 -17.30
C THR A 512 -29.16 21.31 -17.11
N ALA A 513 -29.01 22.14 -18.14
CA ALA A 513 -29.62 23.46 -18.11
C ALA A 513 -31.12 23.24 -17.85
N GLY A 514 -31.56 23.60 -16.64
CA GLY A 514 -32.97 23.56 -16.26
C GLY A 514 -33.76 24.39 -17.25
N GLY A 515 -34.91 23.87 -17.66
CA GLY A 515 -35.72 24.39 -18.76
C GLY A 515 -35.99 25.90 -18.68
N HIS A 516 -35.88 26.53 -19.84
CA HIS A 516 -36.59 27.74 -20.20
C HIS A 516 -37.37 27.49 -21.48
#